data_AF-A2Y6B3-F1
#
_entry.id   AF-A2Y6B3-F1
#
_cell.length_a   1.000
_cell.length_b   1.000
_cell.length_c   1.000
_cell.angle_alpha   90.00
_cell.angle_beta   90.00
_cell.angle_gamma   90.00
#
_symmetry.space_group_name_H-M   'P 1'
#
loop_
_entity.id
_entity.type
_entity.pdbx_description
1 polymer ?
#
loop_
_entity_poly.entity_id
_entity_poly.type
_entity_poly.pdbx_seq_one_letter_code
_entity_poly.pdbx_strand_id
1 'polypeptide(L)'
;MAYAFIERGVEATVEVEVRGAPPPSPGHGRRRLNAAALTSGYEDEIVLFDGPLSSSPSSSSSPAKLAFSAVVAVAQDDELSLRLEAVTGGEGGLSMAVSRSYLSFEAQKHGSSVAELVMAKDLELVVRVTWSTMGL
;
A
#
# COMPACT_ATOMS: atom_id res chain seq x y z
N MET A 1 2.70 15.35 21.29
CA MET A 1 3.20 15.22 19.90
C MET A 1 4.65 14.82 20.00
N ALA A 2 4.97 13.58 19.65
CA ALA A 2 6.35 13.12 19.54
C ALA A 2 6.82 13.42 18.12
N TYR A 3 7.98 14.04 18.00
CA TYR A 3 8.66 14.24 16.72
C TYR A 3 9.87 13.31 16.73
N ALA A 4 9.98 12.41 15.76
CA ALA A 4 11.23 11.68 15.57
C ALA A 4 12.05 12.40 14.51
N PHE A 5 13.30 12.71 14.86
CA PHE A 5 14.28 13.28 13.97
C PHE A 5 15.09 12.14 13.37
N ILE A 6 15.09 12.02 12.04
CA ILE A 6 15.93 11.04 11.34
C ILE A 6 17.15 11.79 10.81
N GLU A 7 18.28 11.68 11.52
CA GLU A 7 19.53 12.38 11.15
C GLU A 7 20.08 11.93 9.79
N ARG A 8 19.80 10.69 9.38
CA ARG A 8 20.20 10.09 8.10
C ARG A 8 19.00 9.42 7.44
N GLY A 9 18.01 10.22 7.05
CA GLY A 9 16.79 9.72 6.44
C GLY A 9 16.91 9.52 4.93
N VAL A 10 16.30 8.46 4.44
CA VAL A 10 15.95 8.27 3.03
C VAL A 10 14.44 8.42 2.91
N GLU A 11 13.98 9.11 1.88
CA GLU A 11 12.58 9.17 1.51
C GLU A 11 12.19 7.94 0.69
N ALA A 12 11.14 7.27 1.12
CA ALA A 12 10.48 6.20 0.39
C ALA A 12 9.15 6.72 -0.16
N THR A 13 9.08 6.90 -1.48
CA THR A 13 7.80 7.13 -2.16
C THR A 13 7.15 5.78 -2.42
N VAL A 14 6.06 5.50 -1.72
CA VAL A 14 5.27 4.28 -1.80
C VAL A 14 4.07 4.54 -2.70
N GLU A 15 4.04 3.87 -3.85
CA GLU A 15 2.94 3.89 -4.80
C GLU A 15 2.28 2.52 -4.84
N VAL A 16 0.96 2.49 -4.68
CA VAL A 16 0.19 1.25 -4.79
C VAL A 16 -0.79 1.38 -5.93
N GLU A 17 -0.66 0.50 -6.92
CA GLU A 17 -1.55 0.38 -8.05
C GLU A 17 -2.43 -0.85 -7.89
N VAL A 18 -3.67 -0.77 -8.38
CA VAL A 18 -4.59 -1.90 -8.48
C VAL A 18 -4.62 -2.37 -9.93
N ARG A 19 -4.31 -3.65 -10.15
CA ARG A 19 -4.45 -4.34 -11.43
C ARG A 19 -5.68 -5.22 -11.43
N GLY A 20 -6.39 -5.22 -12.55
CA GLY A 20 -7.31 -6.31 -12.91
C GLY A 20 -8.40 -6.68 -11.90
N ALA A 21 -8.87 -5.75 -11.04
CA ALA A 21 -10.00 -6.04 -10.18
C ALA A 21 -11.25 -6.24 -11.07
N PRO A 22 -11.88 -7.42 -11.10
CA PRO A 22 -13.16 -7.57 -11.75
C PRO A 22 -14.11 -6.53 -11.15
N PRO A 23 -14.97 -5.87 -11.96
CA PRO A 23 -16.01 -5.02 -11.39
C PRO A 23 -16.75 -5.86 -10.34
N PRO A 24 -17.03 -5.31 -9.14
CA PRO A 24 -17.76 -6.06 -8.14
C PRO A 24 -19.06 -6.56 -8.79
N SER A 25 -19.25 -7.88 -8.83
CA SER A 25 -20.51 -8.49 -9.24
C SER A 25 -21.66 -7.83 -8.47
N PRO A 26 -22.86 -7.66 -9.04
CA PRO A 26 -24.00 -7.19 -8.25
C PRO A 26 -24.21 -8.14 -7.07
N GLY A 27 -23.95 -7.65 -5.84
CA GLY A 27 -23.90 -8.46 -4.60
C GLY A 27 -22.49 -8.67 -4.00
N HIS A 28 -21.41 -8.18 -4.63
CA HIS A 28 -20.09 -8.09 -4.02
C HIS A 28 -19.91 -6.73 -3.36
N GLY A 29 -19.88 -6.75 -2.02
CA GLY A 29 -19.84 -5.57 -1.17
C GLY A 29 -18.60 -4.69 -1.33
N ARG A 30 -18.60 -3.58 -0.59
CA ARG A 30 -17.58 -2.52 -0.63
C ARG A 30 -16.18 -3.11 -0.46
N ARG A 31 -15.25 -2.70 -1.33
CA ARG A 31 -13.82 -3.01 -1.20
C ARG A 31 -13.10 -1.84 -0.54
N ARG A 32 -12.33 -2.11 0.50
CA ARG A 32 -11.51 -1.12 1.21
C ARG A 32 -10.08 -1.61 1.30
N LEU A 33 -9.12 -0.71 1.15
CA LEU A 33 -7.70 -0.98 1.34
C LEU A 33 -7.20 -0.11 2.49
N ASN A 34 -6.52 -0.75 3.42
CA ASN A 34 -5.76 -0.08 4.48
C ASN A 34 -4.28 -0.38 4.23
N ALA A 35 -3.46 0.66 4.24
CA ALA A 35 -2.01 0.55 4.10
C ALA A 35 -1.33 1.33 5.22
N ALA A 36 -0.38 0.67 5.89
CA ALA A 36 0.46 1.28 6.90
C ALA A 36 1.93 0.94 6.67
N ALA A 37 2.81 1.87 6.98
CA ALA A 37 4.25 1.64 7.04
C ALA A 37 4.68 1.39 8.48
N LEU A 38 5.65 0.50 8.62
CA LEU A 38 6.44 0.28 9.82
C LEU A 38 7.88 0.58 9.45
N THR A 39 8.49 1.46 10.21
CA THR A 39 9.89 1.84 10.07
C THR A 39 10.55 1.69 11.41
N SER A 40 11.75 1.15 11.42
CA SER A 40 12.66 1.25 12.56
C SER A 40 12.74 2.67 13.14
N GLY A 41 12.63 2.78 14.46
CA GLY A 41 12.68 4.06 15.15
C GLY A 41 11.34 4.79 15.29
N TYR A 42 10.26 4.26 14.72
CA TYR A 42 8.89 4.63 15.09
C TYR A 42 8.21 3.42 15.75
N GLU A 43 7.76 3.59 17.00
CA GLU A 43 7.03 2.53 17.73
C GLU A 43 5.62 2.31 17.16
N ASP A 44 5.03 3.35 16.55
CA ASP A 44 3.68 3.33 16.00
C ASP A 44 3.68 3.13 14.47
N GLU A 45 2.63 2.48 13.97
CA GLU A 45 2.40 2.34 12.54
C GLU A 45 2.01 3.69 11.89
N ILE A 46 2.62 3.99 10.75
CA ILE A 46 2.32 5.20 9.97
C ILE A 46 1.23 4.87 8.96
N VAL A 47 0.03 5.39 9.14
CA VAL A 47 -1.08 5.18 8.20
C VAL A 47 -0.79 5.92 6.89
N LEU A 48 -0.65 5.16 5.80
CA LEU A 48 -0.42 5.70 4.45
C LEU A 48 -1.73 5.92 3.69
N PHE A 49 -2.66 4.98 3.87
CA PHE A 49 -3.94 5.01 3.20
C PHE A 49 -4.98 4.24 4.00
N ASP A 50 -6.17 4.80 4.12
CA ASP A 50 -7.36 4.11 4.62
C ASP A 50 -8.56 4.61 3.81
N GLY A 51 -8.97 3.83 2.81
CA GLY A 51 -9.99 4.29 1.89
C GLY A 51 -10.62 3.20 1.02
N PRO A 52 -11.78 3.52 0.42
CA PRO A 52 -12.44 2.62 -0.52
C PRO A 52 -11.57 2.45 -1.76
N LEU A 53 -11.47 1.22 -2.26
CA LEU A 53 -10.91 0.97 -3.58
C LEU A 53 -11.94 1.41 -4.62
N SER A 54 -11.61 2.46 -5.38
CA SER A 54 -12.52 3.06 -6.35
C SER A 54 -12.87 2.06 -7.45
N SER A 55 -14.10 1.55 -7.41
CA SER A 55 -14.72 0.67 -8.41
C SER A 55 -15.12 1.46 -9.64
N SER A 56 -14.15 1.88 -10.45
CA SER A 56 -14.46 2.31 -11.82
C SER A 56 -14.55 1.06 -12.70
N PRO A 57 -15.64 0.86 -13.45
CA PRO A 57 -15.75 -0.24 -14.40
C PRO A 57 -14.80 0.07 -15.57
N SER A 58 -13.55 -0.37 -15.47
CA SER A 58 -12.62 -0.30 -16.59
C SER A 58 -12.84 -1.53 -17.48
N SER A 59 -13.52 -1.31 -18.59
CA SER A 59 -13.58 -2.21 -19.74
C SER A 59 -12.17 -2.75 -20.07
N SER A 60 -12.04 -4.08 -20.00
CA SER A 60 -11.07 -5.06 -20.53
C SER A 60 -9.70 -4.66 -21.14
N SER A 61 -9.14 -3.49 -20.90
CA SER A 61 -7.81 -3.10 -21.39
C SER A 61 -7.14 -1.97 -20.61
N SER A 62 -7.65 -1.62 -19.42
CA SER A 62 -7.15 -0.44 -18.71
C SER A 62 -5.83 -0.73 -17.97
N PRO A 63 -4.86 0.21 -18.01
CA PRO A 63 -3.62 0.12 -17.25
C PRO A 63 -3.92 0.09 -15.74
N ALA A 64 -2.96 -0.40 -14.96
CA ALA A 64 -3.01 -0.39 -13.50
C ALA A 64 -3.43 0.99 -12.99
N LYS A 65 -4.41 1.06 -12.09
CA LYS A 65 -4.93 2.33 -11.54
C LYS A 65 -4.22 2.61 -10.23
N LEU A 66 -3.51 3.73 -10.12
CA LEU A 66 -2.92 4.19 -8.87
C LEU A 66 -4.03 4.36 -7.81
N ALA A 67 -3.93 3.59 -6.73
CA ALA A 67 -4.84 3.67 -5.59
C ALA A 67 -4.42 4.79 -4.63
N PHE A 68 -3.14 4.86 -4.30
CA PHE A 68 -2.55 5.95 -3.52
C PHE A 68 -1.05 6.08 -3.77
N SER A 69 -0.51 7.24 -3.41
CA SER A 69 0.92 7.51 -3.31
C SER A 69 1.17 8.25 -1.99
N ALA A 70 2.18 7.82 -1.25
CA ALA A 70 2.56 8.40 0.04
C ALA A 70 4.09 8.42 0.19
N VAL A 71 4.61 9.39 0.92
CA VAL A 71 6.04 9.49 1.22
C VAL A 71 6.26 9.18 2.70
N VAL A 72 7.22 8.30 2.98
CA VAL A 72 7.62 7.91 4.33
C VAL A 72 9.13 8.12 4.47
N ALA A 73 9.56 8.69 5.59
CA ALA A 73 10.98 8.78 5.89
C ALA A 73 11.44 7.49 6.61
N VAL A 74 12.54 6.92 6.15
CA VAL A 74 13.12 5.67 6.68
C VAL A 74 14.56 5.95 7.08
N ALA A 75 15.03 5.36 8.18
CA ALA A 75 16.43 5.45 8.55
C ALA A 75 17.31 4.79 7.47
N GLN A 76 18.44 5.41 7.16
CA GLN A 76 19.47 4.84 6.30
C GLN A 76 19.95 3.51 6.89
N ASP A 77 20.06 2.49 6.04
CA ASP A 77 20.46 1.12 6.37
C ASP A 77 19.42 0.31 7.17
N ASP A 78 18.16 0.75 7.20
CA ASP A 78 17.06 0.03 7.85
C ASP A 78 15.98 -0.47 6.87
N GLU A 79 14.93 -1.09 7.38
CA GLU A 79 13.86 -1.68 6.59
C GLU A 79 12.56 -0.85 6.65
N LEU A 80 11.91 -0.72 5.50
CA LEU A 80 10.50 -0.35 5.40
C LEU A 80 9.66 -1.60 5.27
N SER A 81 8.83 -1.87 6.28
CA SER A 81 7.79 -2.90 6.17
C SER A 81 6.43 -2.25 5.89
N LEU A 82 5.70 -2.72 4.89
CA LEU A 82 4.36 -2.28 4.55
C LEU A 82 3.34 -3.34 4.95
N ARG A 83 2.36 -2.95 5.75
CA ARG A 83 1.18 -3.76 6.03
C ARG A 83 0.05 -3.33 5.11
N LEU A 84 -0.40 -4.25 4.27
CA LEU A 84 -1.57 -4.09 3.42
C LEU A 84 -2.71 -4.95 3.94
N GLU A 85 -3.89 -4.36 4.05
CA GLU A 85 -5.11 -5.06 4.45
C GLU A 85 -6.24 -4.72 3.49
N ALA A 86 -6.75 -5.75 2.82
CA ALA A 86 -7.89 -5.66 1.93
C ALA A 86 -9.11 -6.23 2.63
N VAL A 87 -10.17 -5.42 2.73
CA VAL A 87 -11.47 -5.84 3.22
C VAL A 87 -12.41 -5.95 2.03
N THR A 88 -12.96 -7.15 1.81
CA THR A 88 -13.91 -7.43 0.74
C THR A 88 -15.22 -7.99 1.30
N GLY A 89 -16.34 -7.55 0.75
CA GLY A 89 -17.67 -8.00 1.16
C GLY A 89 -18.49 -6.95 1.91
N GLY A 90 -19.73 -7.32 2.25
CA GLY A 90 -20.67 -6.44 2.94
C GLY A 90 -21.68 -5.75 2.02
N GLU A 91 -22.67 -6.50 1.57
CA GLU A 91 -24.05 -6.03 1.41
C GLU A 91 -24.99 -7.23 1.60
N GLY A 92 -26.08 -7.08 2.38
CA GLY A 92 -27.08 -8.14 2.56
C GLY A 92 -26.76 -9.26 3.57
N GLY A 93 -25.90 -9.03 4.58
CA GLY A 93 -25.68 -10.00 5.68
C GLY A 93 -24.58 -11.05 5.46
N LEU A 94 -23.79 -10.92 4.39
CA LEU A 94 -22.61 -11.76 4.15
C LEU A 94 -21.41 -11.31 4.99
N SER A 95 -20.58 -12.25 5.44
CA SER A 95 -19.37 -11.98 6.22
C SER A 95 -18.35 -11.15 5.44
N MET A 96 -17.68 -10.24 6.14
CA MET A 96 -16.52 -9.53 5.60
C MET A 96 -15.31 -10.48 5.56
N ALA A 97 -14.65 -10.56 4.41
CA ALA A 97 -13.36 -11.22 4.30
C ALA A 97 -12.25 -10.17 4.47
N VAL A 98 -11.30 -10.45 5.36
CA VAL A 98 -10.12 -9.63 5.59
C VAL A 98 -8.90 -10.41 5.12
N SER A 99 -8.12 -9.84 4.22
CA SER A 99 -6.86 -10.38 3.74
C SER A 99 -5.76 -9.41 4.16
N ARG A 100 -4.71 -9.91 4.81
CA ARG A 100 -3.57 -9.10 5.28
C ARG A 100 -2.28 -9.65 4.72
N SER A 101 -1.38 -8.75 4.32
CA SER A 101 -0.07 -9.09 3.79
C SER A 101 0.97 -8.08 4.25
N TYR A 102 2.21 -8.55 4.33
CA TYR A 102 3.36 -7.74 4.72
C TYR A 102 4.40 -7.79 3.61
N LEU A 103 4.93 -6.64 3.25
CA LEU A 103 6.03 -6.50 2.29
C LEU A 103 7.18 -5.80 2.99
N SER A 104 8.40 -6.18 2.66
CA SER A 104 9.61 -5.73 3.32
C SER A 104 10.59 -5.21 2.28
N PHE A 105 11.14 -4.02 2.50
CA PHE A 105 12.08 -3.39 1.58
C PHE A 105 13.24 -2.79 2.35
N GLU A 106 14.47 -3.16 1.99
CA GLU A 106 15.67 -2.53 2.52
C GLU A 106 15.80 -1.10 1.99
N ALA A 107 16.08 -0.14 2.87
CA ALA A 107 16.27 1.25 2.50
C ALA A 107 17.53 1.41 1.64
N GLN A 108 17.40 2.15 0.54
CA GLN A 108 18.48 2.40 -0.41
C GLN A 108 18.65 3.91 -0.58
N LYS A 109 19.87 4.43 -0.70
CA LYS A 109 20.06 5.89 -0.92
C LYS A 109 19.38 6.38 -2.19
N HIS A 110 19.48 5.58 -3.25
CA HIS A 110 18.82 5.79 -4.53
C HIS A 110 18.42 4.44 -5.10
N GLY A 111 17.24 4.36 -5.71
CA GLY A 111 16.79 3.14 -6.38
C GLY A 111 15.29 3.02 -6.42
N SER A 112 14.81 1.89 -6.92
CA SER A 112 13.40 1.53 -6.89
C SER A 112 13.25 0.04 -6.63
N SER A 113 12.32 -0.32 -5.76
CA SER A 113 11.92 -1.69 -5.46
C SER A 113 10.46 -1.88 -5.90
N VAL A 114 10.15 -3.02 -6.51
CA VAL A 114 8.78 -3.32 -6.95
C VAL A 114 8.38 -4.68 -6.41
N ALA A 115 7.18 -4.77 -5.85
CA ALA A 115 6.57 -6.00 -5.40
C ALA A 115 5.16 -6.12 -5.98
N GLU A 116 4.83 -7.29 -6.51
CA GLU A 116 3.47 -7.61 -6.95
C GLU A 116 2.85 -8.59 -5.95
N LEU A 117 1.59 -8.35 -5.58
CA LEU A 117 0.88 -9.11 -4.56
C LEU A 117 -0.56 -9.33 -4.98
N VAL A 118 -1.04 -10.57 -4.89
CA VAL A 118 -2.46 -10.89 -5.08
C VAL A 118 -3.11 -11.06 -3.70
N MET A 119 -3.99 -10.13 -3.36
CA MET A 119 -4.82 -10.15 -2.16
C MET A 119 -6.24 -10.59 -2.48
N ALA A 120 -6.94 -11.11 -1.46
CA ALA A 120 -8.38 -11.37 -1.53
C ALA A 120 -8.86 -12.09 -2.82
N LYS A 121 -8.14 -13.12 -3.28
CA LYS A 121 -8.39 -13.96 -4.49
C LYS A 121 -8.44 -13.23 -5.85
N ASP A 122 -8.75 -11.94 -5.91
CA ASP A 122 -8.94 -11.20 -7.17
C ASP A 122 -8.48 -9.72 -7.11
N LEU A 123 -7.83 -9.31 -6.02
CA LEU A 123 -7.27 -7.97 -5.89
C LEU A 123 -5.76 -8.03 -6.09
N GLU A 124 -5.32 -7.81 -7.33
CA GLU A 124 -3.90 -7.68 -7.64
C GLU A 124 -3.42 -6.25 -7.34
N LEU A 125 -2.41 -6.15 -6.49
CA LEU A 125 -1.75 -4.92 -6.11
C LEU A 125 -0.32 -4.93 -6.62
N VAL A 126 0.11 -3.82 -7.21
CA VAL A 126 1.51 -3.57 -7.54
C VAL A 126 2.00 -2.45 -6.63
N VAL A 127 3.01 -2.75 -5.84
CA VAL A 127 3.63 -1.81 -4.91
C VAL A 127 4.97 -1.41 -5.47
N ARG A 128 5.17 -0.12 -5.68
CA ARG A 128 6.45 0.46 -6.09
C ARG A 128 6.96 1.34 -4.96
N VAL A 129 8.18 1.08 -4.53
CA VAL A 129 8.88 1.92 -3.57
C VAL A 129 10.03 2.58 -4.30
N THR A 130 10.01 3.91 -4.39
CA THR A 130 11.09 4.70 -4.98
C THR A 130 11.86 5.39 -3.88
N TRP A 131 13.17 5.22 -3.88
CA TRP A 131 14.05 5.72 -2.82
C TRP A 131 14.84 6.94 -3.29
N SER A 132 14.82 7.99 -2.47
CA SER A 132 15.61 9.21 -2.68
C SER A 132 16.21 9.74 -1.40
N THR A 133 17.37 10.36 -1.48
CA THR A 133 17.92 11.15 -0.38
C THR A 133 17.24 12.51 -0.33
N MET A 134 16.86 12.98 0.86
CA MET A 134 16.50 14.39 1.06
C MET A 134 17.69 15.27 0.70
N GLY A 135 17.52 16.16 -0.28
CA GLY A 135 18.39 17.30 -0.62
C GLY A 135 19.89 17.17 -0.36
N LEU A 136 20.68 16.99 -1.43
CA LEU A 136 22.07 17.46 -1.45
C LEU A 136 22.11 18.97 -1.71
#